data_AF-A0A2A2QFK9-F1
#
_entry.id   AF-A0A2A2QFK9-F1
#
_cell.length_a   1.000
_cell.length_b   1.000
_cell.length_c   1.000
_cell.angle_alpha   90.00
_cell.angle_beta   90.00
_cell.angle_gamma   90.00
#
_symmetry.space_group_name_H-M   'P 1'
#
loop_
_entity.id
_entity.type
_entity.pdbx_description
1 polymer ?
#
loop_
_entity_poly.entity_id
_entity_poly.type
_entity_poly.pdbx_seq_one_letter_code
_entity_poly.pdbx_strand_id
1 'polypeptide(L)'
;MRLYVDLETLELIEGPGFRNPVTSLRFKRGDAAKLEVSFLSNGTTASEIGNPLSLELQFGLKPRGRYDVGYLVHESAWVLPASGAASPVYSCTPSFNTVELDSAMQVGSSTGTELSEIGLMGEITWREGSGQPTSTRTFLVIVENDVNRGTEGVPTDAEPAYPAPQNIAFHADVAAAMAAHLAAADPHPNYLRHDIQESLSSLHRTRVRAAINSPEAPPVLTIPMQNIGGTWYPAVLDFAPSNHDSGAMIDGTPGWRGRLAAVDGQAWLCTKDDMTTTNDGWIRILSQAEPPPPPTVTPVIIDSYETQVSFGIVEAGKNYHVRFDNFDSLPMSSDNFGIGYVNYGSGDFSNVQLVASNFLSAGISETADFSAAIVDSPASFSDIYAEFTFTADASFDWAGYSYFGMYGSGEQIGFTVTLTEL
;
A
#
# COMPACT_ATOMS: atom_id res chain seq x y z
N MET A 1 21.63 -16.20 -12.54
CA MET A 1 20.94 -17.08 -11.58
C MET A 1 21.23 -18.52 -11.95
N ARG A 2 21.49 -19.39 -10.97
CA ARG A 2 21.70 -20.82 -11.22
C ARG A 2 20.46 -21.61 -10.83
N LEU A 3 20.05 -22.55 -11.69
CA LEU A 3 18.83 -23.32 -11.62
C LEU A 3 19.16 -24.81 -11.69
N TYR A 4 18.36 -25.63 -11.02
CA TYR A 4 18.54 -27.08 -10.96
C TYR A 4 17.24 -27.79 -11.32
N VAL A 5 17.27 -28.62 -12.35
CA VAL A 5 16.11 -29.42 -12.78
C VAL A 5 16.33 -30.86 -12.36
N ASP A 6 15.43 -31.42 -11.56
CA ASP A 6 15.43 -32.84 -11.26
C ASP A 6 14.80 -33.63 -12.42
N LEU A 7 15.57 -34.51 -13.06
CA LEU A 7 15.14 -35.23 -14.26
C LEU A 7 14.10 -36.31 -13.98
N GLU A 8 13.92 -36.79 -12.74
CA GLU A 8 12.85 -37.76 -12.45
C GLU A 8 11.49 -37.11 -12.21
N THR A 9 11.47 -35.97 -11.53
CA THR A 9 10.24 -35.24 -11.19
C THR A 9 9.90 -34.16 -12.20
N LEU A 10 10.87 -33.77 -13.01
CA LEU A 10 10.83 -32.64 -13.95
C LEU A 10 10.56 -31.31 -13.23
N GLU A 11 10.87 -31.22 -11.93
CA GLU A 11 10.68 -30.03 -11.13
C GLU A 11 11.96 -29.20 -11.04
N LEU A 12 11.78 -27.89 -10.93
CA LEU A 12 12.85 -26.98 -10.56
C LEU A 12 13.05 -27.09 -9.04
N ILE A 13 14.25 -27.45 -8.59
CA ILE A 13 14.57 -27.68 -7.17
C ILE A 13 15.62 -26.70 -6.63
N GLU A 14 15.66 -26.52 -5.32
CA GLU A 14 16.54 -25.55 -4.64
C GLU A 14 18.03 -25.83 -4.87
N GLY A 15 18.42 -27.09 -5.01
CA GLY A 15 19.81 -27.46 -5.32
C GLY A 15 20.07 -28.97 -5.32
N PRO A 16 21.30 -29.39 -5.67
CA PRO A 16 21.68 -30.79 -5.66
C PRO A 16 21.51 -31.43 -4.28
N GLY A 17 20.71 -32.48 -4.18
CA GLY A 17 20.36 -33.16 -2.91
C GLY A 17 19.24 -32.50 -2.11
N PHE A 18 18.78 -31.31 -2.52
CA PHE A 18 17.65 -30.59 -1.93
C PHE A 18 16.50 -30.57 -2.93
N ARG A 19 15.73 -31.67 -2.95
CA ARG A 19 14.62 -31.87 -3.91
C ARG A 19 13.36 -31.06 -3.59
N ASN A 20 13.45 -30.06 -2.72
CA ASN A 20 12.32 -29.14 -2.50
C ASN A 20 12.10 -28.33 -3.78
N PRO A 21 10.87 -28.25 -4.29
CA PRO A 21 10.56 -27.40 -5.43
C PRO A 21 10.82 -25.92 -5.12
N VAL A 22 11.35 -25.19 -6.09
CA VAL A 22 11.49 -23.74 -5.99
C VAL A 22 10.11 -23.09 -5.99
N THR A 23 9.81 -22.30 -4.95
CA THR A 23 8.51 -21.63 -4.79
C THR A 23 8.22 -20.63 -5.90
N SER A 24 9.22 -19.81 -6.27
CA SER A 24 9.10 -18.84 -7.35
C SER A 24 10.47 -18.33 -7.82
N LEU A 25 10.56 -17.94 -9.09
CA LEU A 25 11.65 -17.09 -9.58
C LEU A 25 11.18 -15.64 -9.68
N ARG A 26 12.05 -14.68 -9.34
CA ARG A 26 11.76 -13.24 -9.42
C ARG A 26 12.69 -12.55 -10.40
N PHE A 27 12.12 -11.71 -11.27
CA PHE A 27 12.86 -10.93 -12.26
C PHE A 27 12.34 -9.49 -12.29
N LYS A 28 13.18 -8.57 -12.76
CA LYS A 28 12.82 -7.19 -13.06
C LYS A 28 12.44 -7.05 -14.53
N ARG A 29 11.34 -6.36 -14.81
CA ARG A 29 10.97 -5.93 -16.16
C ARG A 29 12.06 -5.02 -16.73
N GLY A 30 12.31 -5.07 -18.03
CA GLY A 30 13.33 -4.24 -18.70
C GLY A 30 14.74 -4.84 -18.72
N ASP A 31 15.03 -5.79 -17.84
CA ASP A 31 16.33 -6.45 -17.75
C ASP A 31 16.43 -7.71 -18.61
N ALA A 32 17.67 -8.13 -18.88
CA ALA A 32 17.96 -9.47 -19.38
C ALA A 32 18.55 -10.30 -18.23
N ALA A 33 18.06 -11.52 -18.01
CA ALA A 33 18.49 -12.35 -16.89
C ALA A 33 19.30 -13.55 -17.37
N LYS A 34 20.59 -13.61 -17.04
CA LYS A 34 21.41 -14.80 -17.32
C LYS A 34 20.96 -15.97 -16.44
N LEU A 35 20.48 -17.03 -17.07
CA LEU A 35 20.13 -18.30 -16.43
C LEU A 35 21.22 -19.33 -16.71
N GLU A 36 21.62 -20.07 -15.68
CA GLU A 36 22.55 -21.20 -15.76
C GLU A 36 21.85 -22.43 -15.19
N VAL A 37 21.51 -23.40 -16.04
CA VAL A 37 20.69 -24.55 -15.69
C VAL A 37 21.55 -25.81 -15.67
N SER A 38 21.48 -26.55 -14.56
CA SER A 38 22.02 -27.90 -14.44
C SER A 38 20.88 -28.90 -14.32
N PHE A 39 20.83 -29.86 -15.24
CA PHE A 39 19.89 -30.98 -15.16
C PHE A 39 20.52 -32.09 -14.31
N LEU A 40 19.78 -32.58 -13.32
CA LEU A 40 20.29 -33.50 -12.31
C LEU A 40 19.59 -34.85 -12.43
N SER A 41 20.36 -35.91 -12.63
CA SER A 41 19.90 -37.27 -12.37
C SER A 41 19.90 -37.52 -10.86
N ASN A 42 18.86 -38.19 -10.38
CA ASN A 42 18.58 -38.44 -8.99
C ASN A 42 18.53 -37.17 -8.13
N GLY A 43 18.20 -36.02 -8.72
CA GLY A 43 18.20 -34.72 -8.05
C GLY A 43 19.56 -34.31 -7.46
N THR A 44 20.65 -35.00 -7.81
CA THR A 44 21.99 -34.81 -7.20
C THR A 44 23.10 -34.63 -8.21
N THR A 45 23.11 -35.40 -9.30
CA THR A 45 24.27 -35.51 -10.17
C THR A 45 23.97 -34.86 -11.52
N ALA A 46 24.76 -33.86 -11.90
CA ALA A 46 24.61 -33.19 -13.19
C ALA A 46 24.72 -34.19 -14.34
N SER A 47 23.79 -34.12 -15.29
CA SER A 47 23.64 -35.05 -16.40
C SER A 47 23.32 -34.29 -17.69
N GLU A 48 23.79 -34.82 -18.82
CA GLU A 48 23.45 -34.28 -20.14
C GLU A 48 22.04 -34.74 -20.54
N ILE A 49 21.26 -33.85 -21.15
CA ILE A 49 19.87 -34.12 -21.58
C ILE A 49 19.74 -34.46 -23.07
N GLY A 50 20.86 -34.76 -23.73
CA GLY A 50 20.92 -35.12 -25.14
C GLY A 50 22.20 -34.63 -25.81
N ASN A 51 22.38 -34.98 -27.08
CA ASN A 51 23.51 -34.57 -27.90
C ASN A 51 23.44 -33.06 -28.21
N PRO A 52 24.43 -32.25 -27.80
CA PRO A 52 24.43 -30.81 -28.03
C PRO A 52 24.29 -30.39 -29.50
N LEU A 53 24.66 -31.24 -30.46
CA LEU A 53 24.56 -30.93 -31.89
C LEU A 53 23.12 -30.98 -32.45
N SER A 54 22.21 -31.65 -31.74
CA SER A 54 20.82 -31.84 -32.16
C SER A 54 19.83 -31.41 -31.08
N LEU A 55 20.32 -30.80 -30.00
CA LEU A 55 19.51 -30.40 -28.86
C LEU A 55 18.95 -29.00 -29.07
N GLU A 56 17.63 -28.89 -28.97
CA GLU A 56 16.92 -27.62 -28.90
C GLU A 56 16.42 -27.41 -27.48
N LEU A 57 16.64 -26.21 -26.91
CA LEU A 57 16.09 -25.80 -25.62
C LEU A 57 15.28 -24.52 -25.78
N GLN A 58 14.28 -24.37 -24.92
CA GLN A 58 13.44 -23.19 -24.82
C GLN A 58 13.17 -22.87 -23.36
N PHE A 59 13.19 -21.59 -23.04
CA PHE A 59 12.61 -21.03 -21.83
C PHE A 59 11.41 -20.19 -22.25
N GLY A 60 10.27 -20.38 -21.61
CA GLY A 60 9.04 -19.68 -21.97
C GLY A 60 8.21 -19.30 -20.76
N LEU A 61 7.71 -18.06 -20.74
CA LEU A 61 6.78 -17.55 -19.73
C LEU A 61 5.43 -17.21 -20.37
N LYS A 62 4.34 -17.64 -19.73
CA LYS A 62 2.96 -17.33 -20.12
C LYS A 62 2.16 -16.83 -18.92
N PRO A 63 1.03 -16.13 -19.12
CA PRO A 63 0.11 -15.84 -18.02
C PRO A 63 -0.37 -17.12 -17.35
N ARG A 64 -0.47 -17.11 -16.02
CA ARG A 64 -0.88 -18.29 -15.26
C ARG A 64 -2.26 -18.79 -15.72
N GLY A 65 -2.35 -20.09 -16.01
CA GLY A 65 -3.59 -20.73 -16.46
C GLY A 65 -3.98 -20.46 -17.92
N ARG A 66 -3.15 -19.74 -18.70
CA ARG A 66 -3.42 -19.40 -20.10
C ARG A 66 -2.41 -20.10 -21.02
N TYR A 67 -2.72 -21.34 -21.38
CA TYR A 67 -1.84 -22.17 -22.23
C TYR A 67 -1.99 -21.88 -23.73
N ASP A 68 -3.12 -21.28 -24.11
CA ASP A 68 -3.57 -21.00 -25.47
C ASP A 68 -3.01 -19.70 -26.07
N VAL A 69 -2.30 -18.91 -25.28
CA VAL A 69 -1.70 -17.65 -25.71
C VAL A 69 -0.21 -17.80 -26.03
N GLY A 70 0.34 -16.81 -26.75
CA GLY A 70 1.77 -16.70 -27.00
C GLY A 70 2.58 -16.48 -25.73
N TYR A 71 3.89 -16.65 -25.83
CA TYR A 71 4.81 -16.32 -24.73
C TYR A 71 4.86 -14.81 -24.50
N LEU A 72 4.92 -14.40 -23.24
CA LEU A 72 5.26 -13.02 -22.87
C LEU A 72 6.79 -12.84 -22.85
N VAL A 73 7.53 -13.85 -22.42
CA VAL A 73 9.00 -13.91 -22.49
C VAL A 73 9.37 -15.26 -23.05
N HIS A 74 10.26 -15.28 -24.05
CA HIS A 74 10.73 -16.51 -24.68
C HIS A 74 12.20 -16.40 -25.05
N GLU A 75 12.95 -17.47 -24.81
CA GLU A 75 14.35 -17.60 -25.20
C GLU A 75 14.64 -19.00 -25.71
N SER A 76 15.16 -19.08 -26.93
CA SER A 76 15.58 -20.33 -27.59
C SER A 76 17.06 -20.35 -27.95
N ALA A 77 17.78 -19.24 -27.77
CA ALA A 77 19.22 -19.16 -27.93
C ALA A 77 19.90 -19.61 -26.62
N TRP A 78 20.39 -20.85 -26.63
CA TRP A 78 21.11 -21.44 -25.51
C TRP A 78 22.57 -21.68 -25.84
N VAL A 79 23.44 -21.40 -24.88
CA VAL A 79 24.83 -21.85 -24.86
C VAL A 79 24.86 -23.22 -24.21
N LEU A 80 25.19 -24.23 -25.01
CA LEU A 80 25.26 -25.63 -24.59
C LEU A 80 26.65 -25.96 -24.02
N PRO A 81 26.75 -26.87 -23.04
CA PRO A 81 28.04 -27.34 -22.57
C PRO A 81 28.77 -28.14 -23.66
N ALA A 82 30.10 -28.24 -23.53
CA ALA A 82 30.88 -29.14 -24.36
C ALA A 82 30.41 -30.59 -24.13
N SER A 83 30.39 -31.39 -25.20
CA SER A 83 30.01 -32.80 -25.11
C SER A 83 30.95 -33.56 -24.17
N GLY A 84 30.37 -34.36 -23.26
CA GLY A 84 31.10 -35.13 -22.27
C GLY A 84 31.58 -34.31 -21.07
N ALA A 85 31.02 -33.12 -20.84
CA ALA A 85 31.39 -32.30 -19.68
C ALA A 85 31.04 -33.03 -18.38
N ALA A 86 31.98 -33.06 -17.42
CA ALA A 86 31.76 -33.72 -16.12
C ALA A 86 30.65 -33.08 -15.27
N SER A 87 30.33 -31.81 -15.52
CA SER A 87 29.25 -31.06 -14.88
C SER A 87 28.60 -30.13 -15.91
N PRO A 88 27.68 -30.63 -16.74
CA PRO A 88 27.05 -29.84 -17.80
C PRO A 88 26.26 -28.66 -17.22
N VAL A 89 26.43 -27.50 -17.83
CA VAL A 89 25.69 -26.27 -17.52
C VAL A 89 25.22 -25.66 -18.82
N TYR A 90 23.91 -25.49 -18.93
CA TYR A 90 23.22 -24.88 -20.06
C TYR A 90 22.93 -23.43 -19.69
N SER A 91 23.11 -22.47 -20.59
CA SER A 91 22.80 -21.08 -20.23
C SER A 91 22.09 -20.31 -21.33
N CYS A 92 21.24 -19.38 -20.92
CA CYS A 92 20.51 -18.48 -21.80
C CYS A 92 20.30 -17.13 -21.10
N THR A 93 19.86 -16.12 -21.83
CA THR A 93 19.65 -14.77 -21.27
C THR A 93 18.31 -14.20 -21.75
N PRO A 94 17.17 -14.74 -21.28
CA PRO A 94 15.86 -14.21 -21.63
C PRO A 94 15.76 -12.70 -21.34
N SER A 95 15.20 -11.98 -22.28
CA SER A 95 14.86 -10.55 -22.15
C SER A 95 13.49 -10.40 -21.51
N PHE A 96 13.41 -9.58 -20.47
CA PHE A 96 12.16 -9.13 -19.85
C PHE A 96 11.77 -7.72 -20.35
N ASN A 97 12.34 -7.30 -21.49
CA ASN A 97 11.99 -6.09 -22.21
C ASN A 97 11.30 -6.46 -23.54
N THR A 98 10.09 -6.96 -23.44
CA THR A 98 9.28 -7.44 -24.57
C THR A 98 7.97 -6.68 -24.64
N VAL A 99 7.50 -6.38 -25.84
CA VAL A 99 6.24 -5.65 -26.06
C VAL A 99 5.05 -6.40 -25.44
N GLU A 100 5.06 -7.72 -25.50
CA GLU A 100 4.01 -8.59 -24.96
C GLU A 100 3.92 -8.48 -23.44
N LEU A 101 5.07 -8.52 -22.74
CA LEU A 101 5.13 -8.31 -21.30
C LEU A 101 4.73 -6.88 -20.90
N ASP A 102 5.23 -5.87 -21.61
CA ASP A 102 4.86 -4.46 -21.35
C ASP A 102 3.35 -4.25 -21.49
N SER A 103 2.74 -4.83 -22.53
CA SER A 103 1.29 -4.79 -22.72
C SER A 103 0.55 -5.52 -21.60
N ALA A 104 1.02 -6.70 -21.18
CA ALA A 104 0.41 -7.45 -20.08
C ALA A 104 0.50 -6.72 -18.74
N MET A 105 1.56 -5.95 -18.51
CA MET A 105 1.77 -5.12 -17.32
C MET A 105 1.13 -3.72 -17.44
N GLN A 106 0.46 -3.44 -18.57
CA GLN A 106 -0.22 -2.17 -18.88
C GLN A 106 0.71 -0.95 -18.89
N VAL A 107 1.99 -1.15 -19.20
CA VAL A 107 2.99 -0.08 -19.25
C VAL A 107 2.59 0.98 -20.28
N GLY A 108 2.56 2.25 -19.88
CA GLY A 108 2.17 3.35 -20.75
C GLY A 108 0.69 3.42 -21.11
N SER A 109 -0.18 2.66 -20.41
CA SER A 109 -1.62 2.74 -20.61
C SER A 109 -2.15 4.13 -20.20
N SER A 110 -2.94 4.75 -21.09
CA SER A 110 -3.63 6.02 -20.81
C SER A 110 -4.93 5.84 -20.00
N THR A 111 -5.34 4.59 -19.77
CA THR A 111 -6.66 4.26 -19.19
C THR A 111 -6.58 3.28 -18.01
N GLY A 112 -5.39 2.76 -17.70
CA GLY A 112 -5.17 1.80 -16.63
C GLY A 112 -3.94 2.14 -15.80
N THR A 113 -3.94 1.71 -14.54
CA THR A 113 -2.77 1.79 -13.67
C THR A 113 -1.81 0.67 -14.04
N GLU A 114 -0.54 1.01 -14.27
CA GLU A 114 0.50 0.02 -14.50
C GLU A 114 0.57 -0.97 -13.32
N LEU A 115 0.76 -2.25 -13.61
CA LEU A 115 0.91 -3.26 -12.56
C LEU A 115 2.28 -3.12 -11.90
N SER A 116 2.34 -3.28 -10.57
CA SER A 116 3.61 -3.31 -9.83
C SER A 116 4.38 -4.61 -10.06
N GLU A 117 3.67 -5.72 -10.30
CA GLU A 117 4.23 -7.01 -10.66
C GLU A 117 3.19 -7.85 -11.42
N ILE A 118 3.64 -8.92 -12.10
CA ILE A 118 2.77 -9.91 -12.73
C ILE A 118 3.25 -11.33 -12.42
N GLY A 119 2.31 -12.19 -12.01
CA GLY A 119 2.54 -13.62 -11.78
C GLY A 119 2.34 -14.45 -13.05
N LEU A 120 3.37 -15.15 -13.48
CA LEU A 120 3.46 -15.95 -14.70
C LEU A 120 3.77 -17.41 -14.39
N MET A 121 3.47 -18.29 -15.33
CA MET A 121 3.94 -19.67 -15.32
C MET A 121 5.11 -19.82 -16.30
N GLY A 122 6.20 -20.38 -15.81
CA GLY A 122 7.42 -20.64 -16.58
C GLY A 122 7.64 -22.12 -16.83
N GLU A 123 8.30 -22.44 -17.93
CA GLU A 123 8.69 -23.79 -18.31
C GLU A 123 10.04 -23.79 -19.03
N ILE A 124 10.82 -24.85 -18.84
CA ILE A 124 11.99 -25.16 -19.66
C ILE A 124 11.68 -26.41 -20.47
N THR A 125 11.74 -26.30 -21.78
CA THR A 125 11.45 -27.39 -22.73
C THR A 125 12.71 -27.74 -23.49
N TRP A 126 12.93 -29.03 -23.75
CA TRP A 126 14.01 -29.50 -24.59
C TRP A 126 13.55 -30.63 -25.51
N ARG A 127 14.23 -30.74 -26.66
CA ARG A 127 14.01 -31.79 -27.64
C ARG A 127 15.33 -32.15 -28.29
N GLU A 128 15.56 -33.45 -28.48
CA GLU A 128 16.66 -33.94 -29.31
C GLU A 128 16.14 -34.31 -30.70
N GLY A 129 16.66 -33.64 -31.73
CA GLY A 129 16.30 -33.85 -33.13
C GLY A 129 14.79 -33.74 -33.37
N SER A 130 14.20 -34.78 -33.98
CA SER A 130 12.77 -34.88 -34.27
C SER A 130 11.98 -35.63 -33.18
N GLY A 131 12.56 -35.84 -31.99
CA GLY A 131 11.90 -36.47 -30.85
C GLY A 131 10.70 -35.68 -30.32
N GLN A 132 9.97 -36.25 -29.38
CA GLN A 132 8.95 -35.49 -28.65
C GLN A 132 9.62 -34.51 -27.67
N PRO A 133 9.08 -33.29 -27.51
CA PRO A 133 9.60 -32.36 -26.52
C PRO A 133 9.36 -32.92 -25.11
N THR A 134 10.35 -32.74 -24.23
CA THR A 134 10.24 -32.93 -22.79
C THR A 134 10.26 -31.56 -22.12
N SER A 135 9.42 -31.36 -21.11
CA SER A 135 9.31 -30.10 -20.39
C SER A 135 9.45 -30.32 -18.90
N THR A 136 9.95 -29.31 -18.20
CA THR A 136 9.74 -29.22 -16.75
C THR A 136 8.25 -29.12 -16.44
N ARG A 137 7.85 -29.43 -15.20
CA ARG A 137 6.58 -28.92 -14.67
C ARG A 137 6.62 -27.39 -14.67
N THR A 138 5.46 -26.77 -14.79
CA THR A 138 5.36 -25.31 -14.72
C THR A 138 5.76 -24.81 -13.33
N PHE A 139 6.60 -23.78 -13.26
CA PHE A 139 6.98 -23.10 -12.02
C PHE A 139 6.47 -21.66 -12.01
N LEU A 140 6.31 -21.08 -10.82
CA LEU A 140 5.88 -19.69 -10.67
C LEU A 140 7.04 -18.74 -11.00
N VAL A 141 6.75 -17.73 -11.82
CA VAL A 141 7.66 -16.63 -12.08
C VAL A 141 6.95 -15.32 -11.79
N ILE A 142 7.57 -14.45 -11.01
CA ILE A 142 7.07 -13.11 -10.72
C ILE A 142 7.97 -12.13 -11.45
N VAL A 143 7.37 -11.27 -12.26
CA VAL A 143 8.08 -10.18 -12.91
C VAL A 143 7.64 -8.87 -12.30
N GLU A 144 8.56 -8.21 -11.62
CA GLU A 144 8.36 -6.93 -10.95
C GLU A 144 8.55 -5.79 -11.95
N ASN A 145 7.69 -4.79 -11.89
CA ASN A 145 7.85 -3.60 -12.70
C ASN A 145 9.09 -2.84 -12.25
N ASP A 146 9.70 -2.12 -13.18
CA ASP A 146 10.88 -1.32 -12.90
C ASP A 146 10.51 0.16 -12.72
N VAL A 147 11.15 0.78 -11.73
CA VAL A 147 10.94 2.19 -11.38
C VAL A 147 11.66 3.11 -12.37
N ASN A 148 12.83 2.69 -12.86
CA ASN A 148 13.66 3.47 -13.79
C ASN A 148 13.72 2.75 -15.14
N ARG A 149 12.73 3.01 -15.99
CA ARG A 149 12.57 2.36 -17.30
C ARG A 149 13.51 2.91 -18.37
N GLY A 150 14.25 3.97 -18.04
CA GLY A 150 15.21 4.63 -18.93
C GLY A 150 14.56 5.56 -19.96
N THR A 151 13.23 5.66 -19.94
CA THR A 151 12.43 6.59 -20.76
C THR A 151 11.81 7.70 -19.92
N GLU A 152 11.97 7.67 -18.59
CA GLU A 152 11.60 8.78 -17.73
C GLU A 152 12.39 10.03 -18.13
N GLY A 153 11.67 11.12 -18.32
CA GLY A 153 12.32 12.43 -18.41
C GLY A 153 12.99 12.78 -17.10
N VAL A 154 14.04 13.61 -17.16
CA VAL A 154 14.47 14.36 -15.97
C VAL A 154 13.29 15.19 -15.48
N PRO A 155 13.03 15.27 -14.17
CA PRO A 155 12.07 16.22 -13.65
C PRO A 155 12.38 17.59 -14.24
N THR A 156 11.44 18.15 -15.01
CA THR A 156 11.56 19.53 -15.45
C THR A 156 11.38 20.41 -14.23
N ASP A 157 12.02 21.58 -14.21
CA ASP A 157 11.75 22.59 -13.18
C ASP A 157 10.24 22.75 -13.04
N ALA A 158 9.74 22.70 -11.79
CA ALA A 158 8.32 22.85 -11.53
C ALA A 158 7.83 24.17 -12.16
N GLU A 159 6.64 24.17 -12.76
CA GLU A 159 5.97 25.39 -13.16
C GLU A 159 4.67 25.53 -12.34
N PRO A 160 4.59 26.52 -11.43
CA PRO A 160 5.58 27.58 -11.19
C PRO A 160 6.86 27.09 -10.51
N ALA A 161 7.99 27.73 -10.84
CA ALA A 161 9.28 27.45 -10.23
C ALA A 161 9.16 27.46 -8.70
N TYR A 162 9.74 26.45 -8.05
CA TYR A 162 9.81 26.41 -6.60
C TYR A 162 10.34 27.76 -6.08
N PRO A 163 9.68 28.39 -5.08
CA PRO A 163 10.12 29.67 -4.59
C PRO A 163 11.55 29.54 -4.07
N ALA A 164 12.47 30.33 -4.63
CA ALA A 164 13.86 30.36 -4.18
C ALA A 164 13.94 30.57 -2.65
N PRO A 165 14.95 30.06 -1.94
CA PRO A 165 15.01 30.09 -0.47
C PRO A 165 14.77 31.48 0.15
N GLN A 166 15.21 32.55 -0.53
CA GLN A 166 14.99 33.94 -0.13
C GLN A 166 13.53 34.43 -0.24
N ASN A 167 12.65 33.65 -0.86
CA ASN A 167 11.23 33.94 -1.02
C ASN A 167 10.36 33.08 -0.08
N ILE A 168 10.96 32.23 0.74
CA ILE A 168 10.28 31.52 1.82
C ILE A 168 10.24 32.48 3.00
N ALA A 169 9.07 32.97 3.39
CA ALA A 169 8.92 33.77 4.58
C ALA A 169 9.26 32.90 5.80
N PHE A 170 10.31 33.24 6.53
CA PHE A 170 10.64 32.51 7.75
C PHE A 170 9.70 32.97 8.86
N HIS A 171 9.40 32.06 9.79
CA HIS A 171 8.50 32.32 10.93
C HIS A 171 8.91 33.57 11.73
N ALA A 172 10.22 33.89 11.75
CA ALA A 172 10.77 35.09 12.37
C ALA A 172 10.33 36.40 11.70
N ASP A 173 10.17 36.43 10.37
CA ASP A 173 9.76 37.64 9.64
C ASP A 173 8.29 37.96 9.89
N VAL A 174 7.45 36.92 9.96
CA VAL A 174 6.03 37.04 10.32
C VAL A 174 5.88 37.47 11.79
N ALA A 175 6.69 36.89 12.70
CA ALA A 175 6.69 37.27 14.10
C ALA A 175 7.13 38.73 14.32
N ALA A 176 8.14 39.20 13.57
CA ALA A 176 8.58 40.60 13.62
C ALA A 176 7.51 41.57 13.10
N ALA A 177 6.83 41.23 11.99
CA ALA A 177 5.73 42.03 11.46
C ALA A 177 4.53 42.08 12.42
N MET A 178 4.19 40.95 13.06
CA MET A 178 3.14 40.90 14.10
C MET A 178 3.52 41.71 15.33
N ALA A 179 4.76 41.63 15.80
CA ALA A 179 5.23 42.41 16.95
C ALA A 179 5.18 43.92 16.67
N ALA A 180 5.54 44.34 15.46
CA ALA A 180 5.45 45.73 15.03
C ALA A 180 4.00 46.24 14.98
N HIS A 181 3.06 45.41 14.47
CA HIS A 181 1.64 45.77 14.44
C HIS A 181 1.02 45.84 15.85
N LEU A 182 1.37 44.91 16.74
CA LEU A 182 0.90 44.93 18.14
C LEU A 182 1.44 46.15 18.93
N ALA A 183 2.60 46.68 18.53
CA ALA A 183 3.18 47.89 19.12
C ALA A 183 2.64 49.19 18.51
N ALA A 184 1.78 49.13 17.48
CA ALA A 184 1.16 50.30 16.88
C ALA A 184 0.16 50.95 17.85
N ALA A 185 -0.04 52.27 17.75
CA ALA A 185 -0.84 53.06 18.69
C ALA A 185 -2.35 52.72 18.70
N ASP A 186 -2.83 52.03 17.67
CA ASP A 186 -4.21 51.54 17.57
C ASP A 186 -4.26 50.19 16.81
N PRO A 187 -3.99 49.06 17.49
CA PRO A 187 -3.95 47.74 16.88
C PRO A 187 -5.38 47.22 16.66
N HIS A 188 -6.11 47.81 15.72
CA HIS A 188 -7.41 47.28 15.32
C HIS A 188 -7.20 46.09 14.36
N PRO A 189 -7.91 44.96 14.53
CA PRO A 189 -7.77 43.77 13.67
C PRO A 189 -8.06 44.03 12.18
N ASN A 190 -8.72 45.15 11.86
CA ASN A 190 -8.98 45.57 10.48
C ASN A 190 -7.78 46.31 9.83
N TYR A 191 -6.86 46.87 10.63
CA TYR A 191 -5.64 47.51 10.15
C TYR A 191 -4.50 46.52 9.91
N LEU A 192 -4.54 45.34 10.53
CA LEU A 192 -3.56 44.26 10.30
C LEU A 192 -3.48 43.86 8.82
N ARG A 193 -4.62 43.92 8.10
CA ARG A 193 -4.71 43.69 6.66
C ARG A 193 -4.03 44.80 5.84
N HIS A 194 -4.19 46.06 6.25
CA HIS A 194 -3.63 47.22 5.57
C HIS A 194 -2.11 47.30 5.79
N ASP A 195 -1.66 47.08 7.03
CA ASP A 195 -0.24 47.18 7.39
C ASP A 195 0.59 46.04 6.78
N ILE A 196 0.05 44.81 6.73
CA ILE A 196 0.70 43.68 6.05
C ILE A 196 0.71 43.87 4.53
N GLN A 197 -0.36 44.40 3.94
CA GLN A 197 -0.37 44.67 2.50
C GLN A 197 0.56 45.84 2.10
N GLU A 198 0.68 46.89 2.92
CA GLU A 198 1.55 48.04 2.63
C GLU A 198 3.04 47.77 2.88
N SER A 199 3.37 46.87 3.83
CA SER A 199 4.75 46.42 4.09
C SER A 199 5.27 45.40 3.07
N LEU A 200 4.40 44.75 2.31
CA LEU A 200 4.78 43.89 1.20
C LEU A 200 5.15 44.72 -0.04
N SER A 201 6.27 44.37 -0.68
CA SER A 201 6.66 44.99 -1.94
C SER A 201 5.58 44.82 -3.02
N SER A 202 5.52 45.76 -3.98
CA SER A 202 4.56 45.70 -5.10
C SER A 202 4.63 44.38 -5.87
N LEU A 203 5.81 43.78 -5.95
CA LEU A 203 6.06 42.48 -6.57
C LEU A 203 5.41 41.33 -5.79
N HIS A 204 5.45 41.34 -4.46
CA HIS A 204 4.80 40.33 -3.62
C HIS A 204 3.27 40.43 -3.69
N ARG A 205 2.71 41.64 -3.76
CA ARG A 205 1.27 41.85 -3.95
C ARG A 205 0.77 41.26 -5.28
N THR A 206 1.53 41.42 -6.36
CA THR A 206 1.20 40.85 -7.68
C THR A 206 1.28 39.33 -7.70
N ARG A 207 2.27 38.75 -7.00
CA ARG A 207 2.47 37.28 -6.94
C ARG A 207 1.40 36.57 -6.12
N VAL A 208 0.96 37.15 -5.00
CA VAL A 208 -0.17 36.62 -4.21
C VAL A 208 -1.45 36.61 -5.06
N ARG A 209 -1.69 37.64 -5.89
CA ARG A 209 -2.81 37.63 -6.85
C ARG A 209 -2.68 36.58 -7.94
N ALA A 210 -1.47 36.36 -8.47
CA ALA A 210 -1.24 35.38 -9.53
C ALA A 210 -1.43 33.93 -9.04
N ALA A 211 -0.98 33.61 -7.83
CA ALA A 211 -1.12 32.29 -7.24
C ALA A 211 -2.58 31.91 -6.92
N ILE A 212 -3.41 32.90 -6.54
CA ILE A 212 -4.84 32.69 -6.24
C ILE A 212 -5.67 32.46 -7.51
N ASN A 213 -5.23 32.98 -8.65
CA ASN A 213 -5.96 32.93 -9.91
C ASN A 213 -5.48 31.82 -10.87
N SER A 214 -4.56 30.95 -10.44
CA SER A 214 -4.09 29.83 -11.27
C SER A 214 -5.11 28.67 -11.22
N PRO A 215 -5.61 28.16 -12.37
CA PRO A 215 -6.62 27.10 -12.42
C PRO A 215 -6.08 25.69 -12.13
N GLU A 216 -4.76 25.50 -12.05
CA GLU A 216 -4.14 24.17 -11.87
C GLU A 216 -3.04 24.21 -10.79
N ALA A 217 -3.44 24.01 -9.53
CA ALA A 217 -2.71 23.37 -8.41
C ALA A 217 -3.39 23.73 -7.08
N PRO A 218 -3.48 22.83 -6.09
CA PRO A 218 -3.89 23.19 -4.74
C PRO A 218 -2.67 23.75 -4.00
N PRO A 219 -2.63 25.04 -3.61
CA PRO A 219 -1.75 25.41 -2.52
C PRO A 219 -2.43 24.97 -1.23
N VAL A 220 -1.68 24.32 -0.33
CA VAL A 220 -2.06 24.26 1.07
C VAL A 220 -2.14 25.72 1.55
N LEU A 221 -3.36 26.26 1.57
CA LEU A 221 -3.62 27.60 2.08
C LEU A 221 -3.74 27.48 3.59
N THR A 222 -2.65 27.73 4.31
CA THR A 222 -2.69 27.83 5.77
C THR A 222 -3.41 29.12 6.15
N ILE A 223 -4.71 29.04 6.41
CA ILE A 223 -5.49 30.19 6.88
C ILE A 223 -5.14 30.43 8.35
N PRO A 224 -4.62 31.62 8.73
CA PRO A 224 -4.32 31.90 10.13
C PRO A 224 -5.60 31.87 10.96
N MET A 225 -5.55 31.14 12.08
CA MET A 225 -6.60 31.12 13.08
C MET A 225 -6.32 32.17 14.16
N GLN A 226 -7.36 32.85 14.63
CA GLN A 226 -7.29 33.82 15.72
C GLN A 226 -8.00 33.26 16.94
N ASN A 227 -7.34 33.19 18.10
CA ASN A 227 -7.99 32.84 19.36
C ASN A 227 -8.58 34.08 20.02
N ILE A 228 -9.91 34.10 20.23
CA ILE A 228 -10.61 35.18 20.92
C ILE A 228 -11.42 34.57 22.07
N GLY A 229 -11.07 34.91 23.30
CA GLY A 229 -11.79 34.42 24.49
C GLY A 229 -11.75 32.90 24.70
N GLY A 230 -10.68 32.22 24.26
CA GLY A 230 -10.52 30.77 24.40
C GLY A 230 -11.12 29.96 23.25
N THR A 231 -11.72 30.62 22.25
CA THR A 231 -12.30 29.97 21.06
C THR A 231 -11.50 30.39 19.82
N TRP A 232 -11.18 29.43 18.95
CA TRP A 232 -10.43 29.68 17.72
C TRP A 232 -11.39 30.03 16.56
N TYR A 233 -11.16 31.18 15.93
CA TYR A 233 -11.93 31.68 14.78
C TYR A 233 -11.02 31.74 13.54
N PRO A 234 -11.48 31.34 12.35
CA PRO A 234 -10.72 31.56 11.13
C PRO A 234 -10.72 33.05 10.76
N ALA A 235 -9.62 33.55 10.17
CA ALA A 235 -9.62 34.86 9.54
C ALA A 235 -10.62 34.88 8.36
N VAL A 236 -11.66 35.71 8.44
CA VAL A 236 -12.68 35.84 7.40
C VAL A 236 -12.07 36.50 6.15
N LEU A 237 -11.92 35.74 5.07
CA LEU A 237 -11.63 36.27 3.73
C LEU A 237 -12.94 36.76 3.09
N ASP A 238 -13.38 37.98 3.43
CA ASP A 238 -14.41 38.68 2.63
C ASP A 238 -13.72 39.38 1.44
N PHE A 239 -14.15 39.02 0.23
CA PHE A 239 -13.78 39.69 -1.01
C PHE A 239 -14.69 40.91 -1.20
N ALA A 240 -14.11 42.08 -1.44
CA ALA A 240 -14.88 43.20 -1.98
C ALA A 240 -15.03 43.01 -3.50
N PRO A 241 -16.20 43.32 -4.09
CA PRO A 241 -16.28 43.43 -5.55
C PRO A 241 -15.29 44.50 -6.00
N SER A 242 -14.59 44.24 -7.11
CA SER A 242 -13.69 45.23 -7.68
C SER A 242 -14.48 46.48 -8.07
N ASN A 243 -13.97 47.66 -7.70
CA ASN A 243 -14.59 48.94 -8.00
C ASN A 243 -14.55 49.28 -9.51
N HIS A 244 -14.07 48.35 -10.35
CA HIS A 244 -13.87 48.55 -11.78
C HIS A 244 -14.95 47.94 -12.68
N ASP A 245 -15.93 47.22 -12.13
CA ASP A 245 -17.04 46.63 -12.89
C ASP A 245 -18.42 47.23 -12.54
N SER A 246 -18.52 48.56 -12.47
CA SER A 246 -19.82 49.23 -12.30
C SER A 246 -20.77 49.08 -13.49
N GLY A 247 -20.30 48.52 -14.62
CA GLY A 247 -21.11 48.24 -15.81
C GLY A 247 -21.75 46.85 -15.85
N ALA A 248 -21.30 45.88 -15.04
CA ALA A 248 -21.76 44.48 -15.12
C ALA A 248 -23.00 44.16 -14.25
N MET A 249 -23.53 45.15 -13.52
CA MET A 249 -24.67 44.96 -12.60
C MET A 249 -26.05 45.07 -13.26
N ILE A 250 -26.14 45.23 -14.58
CA ILE A 250 -27.42 45.44 -15.28
C ILE A 250 -28.09 44.10 -15.69
N ASP A 251 -27.33 43.01 -15.85
CA ASP A 251 -27.86 41.74 -16.40
C ASP A 251 -27.84 40.57 -15.41
N GLY A 252 -28.13 40.84 -14.12
CA GLY A 252 -28.68 39.83 -13.21
C GLY A 252 -27.83 38.56 -12.95
N THR A 253 -26.53 38.56 -13.23
CA THR A 253 -25.67 37.42 -12.88
C THR A 253 -25.14 37.61 -11.46
N PRO A 254 -25.49 36.75 -10.47
CA PRO A 254 -25.00 36.91 -9.11
C PRO A 254 -23.48 36.73 -9.07
N GLY A 255 -22.77 37.73 -8.55
CA GLY A 255 -21.34 37.61 -8.26
C GLY A 255 -21.14 36.63 -7.10
N TRP A 256 -20.42 35.54 -7.35
CA TRP A 256 -20.16 34.48 -6.37
C TRP A 256 -19.46 35.04 -5.12
N ARG A 257 -20.14 35.03 -3.97
CA ARG A 257 -19.50 35.19 -2.65
C ARG A 257 -19.30 33.83 -2.01
N GLY A 258 -18.24 33.13 -2.40
CA GLY A 258 -17.84 31.91 -1.70
C GLY A 258 -17.26 32.28 -0.35
N ARG A 259 -17.88 31.85 0.75
CA ARG A 259 -17.27 31.89 2.08
C ARG A 259 -16.68 30.53 2.40
N LEU A 260 -15.38 30.49 2.73
CA LEU A 260 -14.75 29.30 3.28
C LEU A 260 -14.82 29.34 4.81
N ALA A 261 -15.28 28.25 5.40
CA ALA A 261 -15.21 28.03 6.84
C ALA A 261 -14.45 26.75 7.14
N ALA A 262 -13.69 26.77 8.23
CA ALA A 262 -13.10 25.56 8.79
C ALA A 262 -13.80 25.28 10.13
N VAL A 263 -14.36 24.09 10.28
CA VAL A 263 -15.01 23.61 11.51
C VAL A 263 -14.47 22.21 11.77
N ASP A 264 -13.95 21.97 12.97
CA ASP A 264 -13.43 20.66 13.41
C ASP A 264 -12.43 20.03 12.44
N GLY A 265 -11.50 20.82 11.89
CA GLY A 265 -10.47 20.34 10.96
C GLY A 265 -10.96 20.09 9.53
N GLN A 266 -12.23 20.34 9.23
CA GLN A 266 -12.82 20.17 7.90
C GLN A 266 -13.01 21.51 7.19
N ALA A 267 -12.75 21.55 5.88
CA ALA A 267 -12.98 22.74 5.06
C ALA A 267 -14.35 22.68 4.38
N TRP A 268 -15.14 23.72 4.56
CA TRP A 268 -16.49 23.89 4.06
C TRP A 268 -16.56 25.12 3.15
N LEU A 269 -17.22 24.97 2.00
CA LEU A 269 -17.51 26.05 1.07
C LEU A 269 -19.00 26.37 1.11
N CYS A 270 -19.36 27.60 1.51
CA CYS A 270 -20.73 28.09 1.37
C CYS A 270 -20.92 28.62 -0.05
N THR A 271 -21.86 28.04 -0.80
CA THR A 271 -22.14 28.41 -2.20
C THR A 271 -23.35 29.34 -2.36
N LYS A 272 -23.97 29.78 -1.26
CA LYS A 272 -25.22 30.55 -1.28
C LYS A 272 -25.06 31.93 -0.64
N ASP A 273 -25.59 32.96 -1.31
CA ASP A 273 -25.57 34.36 -0.85
C ASP A 273 -26.59 34.67 0.28
N ASP A 274 -27.49 33.74 0.59
CA ASP A 274 -28.58 33.86 1.55
C ASP A 274 -28.31 32.94 2.75
N MET A 275 -28.01 33.52 3.90
CA MET A 275 -27.92 32.81 5.19
C MET A 275 -29.30 32.82 5.89
N THR A 276 -30.26 32.10 5.34
CA THR A 276 -31.39 31.59 6.13
C THR A 276 -30.92 30.34 6.88
N THR A 277 -31.47 30.10 8.07
CA THR A 277 -30.98 29.16 9.09
C THR A 277 -31.00 27.67 8.72
N THR A 278 -31.24 27.34 7.45
CA THR A 278 -31.21 25.98 6.91
C THR A 278 -29.87 25.77 6.20
N ASN A 279 -29.05 24.84 6.72
CA ASN A 279 -27.67 24.52 6.35
C ASN A 279 -27.43 24.06 4.89
N ASP A 280 -28.35 24.34 3.96
CA ASP A 280 -28.41 23.74 2.62
C ASP A 280 -27.37 24.28 1.63
N GLY A 281 -26.44 25.15 2.08
CA GLY A 281 -25.46 25.84 1.23
C GLY A 281 -24.01 25.40 1.40
N TRP A 282 -23.70 24.50 2.35
CA TRP A 282 -22.32 24.14 2.67
C TRP A 282 -21.90 22.82 1.99
N ILE A 283 -20.85 22.89 1.17
CA ILE A 283 -20.25 21.72 0.50
C ILE A 283 -18.90 21.44 1.16
N ARG A 284 -18.70 20.19 1.60
CA ARG A 284 -17.42 19.72 2.15
C ARG A 284 -16.44 19.49 1.01
N ILE A 285 -15.31 20.19 1.02
CA ILE A 285 -14.37 20.23 -0.13
C ILE A 285 -13.02 19.56 0.14
N LEU A 286 -12.66 19.33 1.39
CA LEU A 286 -11.48 18.56 1.79
C LEU A 286 -11.82 17.70 3.01
N SER A 287 -11.80 16.38 2.84
CA SER A 287 -11.57 15.47 3.97
C SER A 287 -10.05 15.37 4.15
N GLN A 288 -9.56 15.69 5.35
CA GLN A 288 -8.23 15.24 5.73
C GLN A 288 -8.17 13.73 5.47
N ALA A 289 -7.10 13.24 4.84
CA ALA A 289 -6.72 11.86 5.10
C ALA A 289 -6.44 11.83 6.59
N GLU A 290 -7.38 11.32 7.38
CA GLU A 290 -7.16 11.19 8.81
C GLU A 290 -5.90 10.34 8.96
N PRO A 291 -4.91 10.75 9.78
CA PRO A 291 -3.88 9.81 10.17
C PRO A 291 -4.60 8.57 10.71
N PRO A 292 -4.12 7.35 10.39
CA PRO A 292 -4.79 6.14 10.85
C PRO A 292 -5.02 6.26 12.35
N PRO A 293 -6.23 5.90 12.84
CA PRO A 293 -6.55 6.05 14.24
C PRO A 293 -5.46 5.39 15.09
N PRO A 294 -5.07 6.00 16.22
CA PRO A 294 -4.05 5.41 17.08
C PRO A 294 -4.47 3.98 17.45
N PRO A 295 -3.50 3.04 17.62
CA PRO A 295 -3.80 1.68 17.96
C PRO A 295 -4.72 1.60 19.17
N THR A 296 -5.80 0.81 19.06
CA THR A 296 -6.69 0.53 20.18
C THR A 296 -6.04 -0.57 21.02
N VAL A 297 -5.64 -0.22 22.25
CA VAL A 297 -5.03 -1.15 23.21
C VAL A 297 -6.08 -1.50 24.26
N THR A 298 -6.49 -2.77 24.29
CA THR A 298 -7.52 -3.28 25.18
C THR A 298 -6.93 -4.35 26.09
N PRO A 299 -6.88 -4.14 27.43
CA PRO A 299 -6.64 -5.22 28.36
C PRO A 299 -7.86 -6.12 28.39
N VAL A 300 -7.66 -7.41 28.13
CA VAL A 300 -8.70 -8.41 28.06
C VAL A 300 -8.48 -9.40 29.20
N ILE A 301 -9.53 -9.67 29.96
CA ILE A 301 -9.54 -10.69 31.01
C ILE A 301 -10.65 -11.66 30.64
N ILE A 302 -10.30 -12.94 30.51
CA ILE A 302 -11.25 -13.98 30.10
C ILE A 302 -11.33 -15.00 31.21
N ASP A 303 -12.55 -15.23 31.69
CA ASP A 303 -12.85 -16.39 32.50
C ASP A 303 -13.31 -17.52 31.56
N SER A 304 -12.81 -18.71 31.79
CA SER A 304 -13.21 -20.00 31.22
C SER A 304 -14.70 -20.24 30.96
N TYR A 305 -15.59 -19.55 31.68
CA TYR A 305 -17.05 -19.64 31.51
C TYR A 305 -17.62 -18.63 30.50
N GLU A 306 -16.87 -17.60 30.13
CA GLU A 306 -17.25 -16.61 29.12
C GLU A 306 -16.64 -16.99 27.78
N THR A 307 -17.48 -17.43 26.85
CA THR A 307 -17.03 -17.97 25.56
C THR A 307 -16.50 -16.90 24.60
N GLN A 308 -16.74 -15.61 24.85
CA GLN A 308 -16.47 -14.53 23.90
C GLN A 308 -16.24 -13.18 24.61
N VAL A 309 -15.04 -12.59 24.46
CA VAL A 309 -14.78 -11.20 24.86
C VAL A 309 -14.45 -10.35 23.65
N SER A 310 -15.16 -9.23 23.47
CA SER A 310 -14.88 -8.27 22.39
C SER A 310 -13.78 -7.28 22.79
N PHE A 311 -12.85 -7.02 21.87
CA PHE A 311 -11.67 -6.17 22.15
C PHE A 311 -11.52 -4.96 21.22
N GLY A 312 -12.44 -4.74 20.28
CA GLY A 312 -12.41 -3.60 19.37
C GLY A 312 -13.50 -3.64 18.29
N ILE A 313 -13.68 -2.49 17.64
CA ILE A 313 -14.57 -2.30 16.49
C ILE A 313 -13.70 -2.31 15.22
N VAL A 314 -14.10 -3.07 14.20
CA VAL A 314 -13.44 -3.11 12.88
C VAL A 314 -14.38 -2.61 11.80
N GLU A 315 -13.91 -1.73 10.93
CA GLU A 315 -14.66 -1.18 9.80
C GLU A 315 -14.54 -2.07 8.56
N ALA A 316 -15.64 -2.23 7.83
CA ALA A 316 -15.71 -3.05 6.63
C ALA A 316 -14.76 -2.53 5.53
N GLY A 317 -14.12 -3.45 4.81
CA GLY A 317 -13.21 -3.13 3.71
C GLY A 317 -11.83 -2.61 4.13
N LYS A 318 -11.55 -2.53 5.44
CA LYS A 318 -10.25 -2.06 5.97
C LYS A 318 -9.31 -3.20 6.34
N ASN A 319 -8.02 -2.88 6.34
CA ASN A 319 -6.97 -3.79 6.76
C ASN A 319 -6.58 -3.48 8.20
N TYR A 320 -6.37 -4.54 8.97
CA TYR A 320 -5.98 -4.44 10.37
C TYR A 320 -4.75 -5.29 10.65
N HIS A 321 -3.86 -4.76 11.48
CA HIS A 321 -2.85 -5.52 12.20
C HIS A 321 -3.29 -5.66 13.65
N VAL A 322 -3.22 -6.87 14.16
CA VAL A 322 -3.55 -7.14 15.56
C VAL A 322 -2.44 -7.93 16.21
N ARG A 323 -2.16 -7.57 17.46
CA ARG A 323 -1.16 -8.18 18.31
C ARG A 323 -1.77 -8.59 19.65
N PHE A 324 -1.55 -9.84 20.02
CA PHE A 324 -1.79 -10.38 21.36
C PHE A 324 -0.47 -10.47 22.09
N ASP A 325 -0.36 -9.87 23.27
CA ASP A 325 0.82 -9.96 24.13
C ASP A 325 0.49 -9.72 25.61
N ASN A 326 1.52 -9.67 26.46
CA ASN A 326 1.41 -9.37 27.90
C ASN A 326 0.45 -10.31 28.66
N PHE A 327 0.54 -11.62 28.40
CA PHE A 327 -0.23 -12.62 29.13
C PHE A 327 0.12 -12.60 30.62
N ASP A 328 -0.85 -12.69 31.52
CA ASP A 328 -0.64 -12.72 32.97
C ASP A 328 -0.48 -14.14 33.55
N SER A 329 -0.76 -15.15 32.72
CA SER A 329 -0.76 -16.57 33.07
C SER A 329 -0.40 -17.43 31.86
N LEU A 330 0.05 -18.66 32.11
CA LEU A 330 0.38 -19.64 31.06
C LEU A 330 -0.89 -20.36 30.63
N PRO A 331 -1.29 -20.28 29.36
CA PRO A 331 -2.42 -21.05 28.93
C PRO A 331 -2.08 -22.54 28.82
N MET A 332 -3.06 -23.39 29.04
CA MET A 332 -2.89 -24.84 29.00
C MET A 332 -2.79 -25.33 27.55
N SER A 333 -2.16 -26.48 27.33
CA SER A 333 -1.98 -27.06 25.98
C SER A 333 -3.29 -27.42 25.27
N SER A 334 -4.42 -27.40 25.97
CA SER A 334 -5.77 -27.60 25.42
C SER A 334 -6.49 -26.30 25.08
N ASP A 335 -5.94 -25.16 25.47
CA ASP A 335 -6.59 -23.87 25.26
C ASP A 335 -6.45 -23.48 23.80
N ASN A 336 -7.59 -23.21 23.17
CA ASN A 336 -7.65 -22.64 21.83
C ASN A 336 -7.86 -21.13 21.93
N PHE A 337 -7.12 -20.40 21.11
CA PHE A 337 -7.13 -18.94 20.98
C PHE A 337 -7.72 -18.62 19.62
N GLY A 338 -8.69 -17.73 19.54
CA GLY A 338 -9.32 -17.47 18.25
C GLY A 338 -9.80 -16.07 18.07
N ILE A 339 -10.05 -15.74 16.81
CA ILE A 339 -10.76 -14.53 16.44
C ILE A 339 -11.94 -15.00 15.65
N GLY A 340 -13.10 -14.75 16.20
CA GLY A 340 -14.32 -14.82 15.43
C GLY A 340 -14.97 -13.45 15.35
N TYR A 341 -15.96 -13.40 14.48
CA TYR A 341 -16.79 -12.22 14.27
C TYR A 341 -18.22 -12.56 14.65
N VAL A 342 -18.82 -11.79 15.57
CA VAL A 342 -20.26 -11.92 15.85
C VAL A 342 -21.00 -10.89 15.04
N ASN A 343 -21.62 -11.33 13.95
CA ASN A 343 -22.71 -10.61 13.32
C ASN A 343 -23.88 -11.59 13.12
N TYR A 344 -25.10 -11.07 13.26
CA TYR A 344 -26.33 -11.82 12.96
C TYR A 344 -26.49 -12.16 11.46
N GLY A 345 -25.51 -11.81 10.63
CA GLY A 345 -25.32 -12.29 9.25
C GLY A 345 -23.91 -12.87 9.06
N SER A 346 -23.76 -13.84 8.15
CA SER A 346 -22.50 -14.49 7.81
C SER A 346 -21.50 -13.47 7.29
N GLY A 347 -20.52 -13.12 8.12
CA GLY A 347 -19.42 -12.29 7.69
C GLY A 347 -18.08 -12.94 7.98
N ASP A 348 -17.23 -12.99 6.97
CA ASP A 348 -15.95 -13.68 7.00
C ASP A 348 -14.79 -12.67 7.01
N PHE A 349 -13.69 -13.04 7.67
CA PHE A 349 -12.41 -12.35 7.47
C PHE A 349 -11.73 -12.93 6.23
N SER A 350 -11.12 -12.06 5.42
CA SER A 350 -10.30 -12.49 4.27
C SER A 350 -8.84 -12.11 4.49
N ASN A 351 -7.94 -12.79 3.78
CA ASN A 351 -6.50 -12.52 3.81
C ASN A 351 -5.89 -12.56 5.23
N VAL A 352 -6.41 -13.42 6.11
CA VAL A 352 -5.83 -13.62 7.43
C VAL A 352 -4.43 -14.20 7.27
N GLN A 353 -3.42 -13.50 7.75
CA GLN A 353 -2.04 -13.92 7.68
C GLN A 353 -1.39 -13.83 9.06
N LEU A 354 -0.83 -14.94 9.53
CA LEU A 354 0.06 -14.92 10.70
C LEU A 354 1.34 -14.17 10.34
N VAL A 355 1.59 -13.05 11.01
CA VAL A 355 2.79 -12.22 10.81
C VAL A 355 3.94 -12.76 11.65
N ALA A 356 3.68 -13.03 12.92
CA ALA A 356 4.65 -13.58 13.85
C ALA A 356 3.93 -14.29 14.99
N SER A 357 4.58 -15.31 15.56
CA SER A 357 4.12 -15.90 16.80
C SER A 357 5.30 -16.45 17.57
N ASN A 358 5.09 -16.63 18.87
CA ASN A 358 5.96 -17.41 19.70
C ASN A 358 5.08 -18.37 20.51
N PHE A 359 5.36 -19.67 20.37
CA PHE A 359 4.65 -20.77 21.04
C PHE A 359 3.17 -21.01 20.63
N LEU A 360 2.68 -20.39 19.54
CA LEU A 360 1.32 -20.59 19.01
C LEU A 360 1.37 -21.19 17.59
N SER A 361 0.73 -22.35 17.36
CA SER A 361 0.39 -22.83 16.02
C SER A 361 -0.94 -22.20 15.67
N ALA A 362 -0.93 -21.34 14.66
CA ALA A 362 -2.12 -20.73 14.12
C ALA A 362 -2.58 -21.46 12.86
N GLY A 363 -3.86 -21.82 12.83
CA GLY A 363 -4.54 -22.40 11.68
C GLY A 363 -5.78 -21.58 11.31
N ILE A 364 -6.06 -21.47 10.01
CA ILE A 364 -7.27 -20.84 9.50
C ILE A 364 -8.27 -21.95 9.21
N SER A 365 -9.42 -21.94 9.89
CA SER A 365 -10.53 -22.88 9.61
C SER A 365 -11.21 -22.52 8.29
N GLU A 366 -11.74 -23.53 7.59
CA GLU A 366 -12.55 -23.37 6.36
C GLU A 366 -13.87 -22.62 6.58
N THR A 367 -14.28 -22.40 7.83
CA THR A 367 -15.53 -21.70 8.20
C THR A 367 -15.32 -20.31 8.81
N ALA A 368 -14.16 -19.68 8.54
CA ALA A 368 -13.82 -18.31 8.96
C ALA A 368 -13.71 -18.07 10.49
N ASP A 369 -13.16 -19.04 11.21
CA ASP A 369 -12.62 -18.82 12.55
C ASP A 369 -11.11 -19.09 12.54
N PHE A 370 -10.33 -18.09 12.92
CA PHE A 370 -8.91 -18.32 13.22
C PHE A 370 -8.84 -19.12 14.52
N SER A 371 -8.10 -20.24 14.52
CA SER A 371 -7.82 -20.99 15.74
C SER A 371 -6.31 -21.15 15.89
N ALA A 372 -5.77 -20.75 17.03
CA ALA A 372 -4.41 -21.01 17.43
C ALA A 372 -4.38 -21.92 18.65
N ALA A 373 -3.45 -22.88 18.64
CA ALA A 373 -3.18 -23.80 19.73
C ALA A 373 -1.74 -23.65 20.19
N ILE A 374 -1.49 -23.84 21.48
CA ILE A 374 -0.12 -23.82 22.02
C ILE A 374 0.59 -25.10 21.58
N VAL A 375 1.73 -24.96 20.89
CA VAL A 375 2.48 -26.11 20.32
C VAL A 375 3.47 -26.69 21.32
N ASP A 376 4.05 -25.82 22.14
CA ASP A 376 5.11 -26.13 23.10
C ASP A 376 4.89 -25.33 24.38
N SER A 377 5.21 -25.89 25.54
CA SER A 377 5.11 -25.17 26.82
C SER A 377 6.10 -24.01 26.86
N PRO A 378 5.65 -22.74 26.81
CA PRO A 378 6.55 -21.60 26.80
C PRO A 378 7.31 -21.50 28.13
N ALA A 379 8.55 -21.01 28.07
CA ALA A 379 9.39 -20.86 29.26
C ALA A 379 8.86 -19.78 30.22
N SER A 380 8.13 -18.79 29.72
CA SER A 380 7.47 -17.73 30.49
C SER A 380 6.26 -17.14 29.76
N PHE A 381 5.33 -16.53 30.48
CA PHE A 381 4.16 -15.84 29.89
C PHE A 381 4.54 -14.59 29.08
N SER A 382 5.66 -13.93 29.42
CA SER A 382 6.17 -12.78 28.67
C SER A 382 6.67 -13.14 27.27
N ASP A 383 6.91 -14.44 27.01
CA ASP A 383 7.35 -14.93 25.72
C ASP A 383 6.17 -15.25 24.79
N ILE A 384 4.93 -15.23 25.28
CA ILE A 384 3.76 -15.59 24.48
C ILE A 384 3.27 -14.36 23.72
N TYR A 385 3.27 -14.44 22.40
CA TYR A 385 2.61 -13.44 21.56
C TYR A 385 2.17 -14.04 20.21
N ALA A 386 1.17 -13.39 19.61
CA ALA A 386 0.78 -13.63 18.23
C ALA A 386 0.43 -12.32 17.54
N GLU A 387 0.85 -12.19 16.28
CA GLU A 387 0.55 -11.06 15.41
C GLU A 387 -0.01 -11.56 14.10
N PHE A 388 -1.01 -10.86 13.57
CA PHE A 388 -1.64 -11.19 12.30
C PHE A 388 -2.19 -9.95 11.62
N THR A 389 -2.36 -10.05 10.32
CA THR A 389 -3.09 -9.08 9.52
C THR A 389 -4.33 -9.72 8.92
N PHE A 390 -5.40 -8.95 8.76
CA PHE A 390 -6.60 -9.39 8.04
C PHE A 390 -7.27 -8.22 7.33
N THR A 391 -8.06 -8.54 6.32
CA THR A 391 -8.98 -7.60 5.66
C THR A 391 -10.40 -7.90 6.14
N ALA A 392 -11.05 -6.91 6.74
CA ALA A 392 -12.47 -6.98 7.03
C ALA A 392 -13.24 -6.98 5.69
N ASP A 393 -14.10 -7.97 5.44
CA ASP A 393 -14.83 -8.03 4.17
C ASP A 393 -15.68 -6.76 3.96
N ALA A 394 -15.66 -6.26 2.72
CA ALA A 394 -16.34 -5.05 2.29
C ALA A 394 -17.85 -5.28 2.04
N SER A 395 -18.33 -6.52 2.12
CA SER A 395 -19.74 -6.87 1.92
C SER A 395 -20.67 -6.46 3.09
N PHE A 396 -20.13 -5.87 4.16
CA PHE A 396 -20.92 -5.43 5.32
C PHE A 396 -21.18 -3.93 5.35
N ASP A 397 -22.39 -3.56 5.76
CA ASP A 397 -22.83 -2.16 5.90
C ASP A 397 -22.39 -1.50 7.23
N TRP A 398 -21.78 -2.24 8.17
CA TRP A 398 -21.43 -1.72 9.51
C TRP A 398 -20.22 -2.40 10.16
N ALA A 399 -19.62 -1.70 11.13
CA ALA A 399 -18.42 -2.13 11.84
C ALA A 399 -18.72 -3.18 12.91
N GLY A 400 -18.09 -4.35 12.88
CA GLY A 400 -18.42 -5.41 13.84
C GLY A 400 -17.35 -5.70 14.89
N TYR A 401 -17.63 -6.72 15.70
CA TYR A 401 -16.85 -7.04 16.89
C TYR A 401 -15.93 -8.23 16.62
N SER A 402 -14.64 -8.02 16.85
CA SER A 402 -13.70 -9.12 17.01
C SER A 402 -13.85 -9.68 18.42
N TYR A 403 -14.08 -10.99 18.55
CA TYR A 403 -14.11 -11.66 19.85
C TYR A 403 -12.99 -12.68 19.98
N PHE A 404 -12.61 -12.92 21.23
CA PHE A 404 -11.74 -14.00 21.62
C PHE A 404 -12.53 -15.07 22.37
N GLY A 405 -12.37 -16.34 21.99
CA GLY A 405 -12.94 -17.47 22.74
C GLY A 405 -11.86 -18.40 23.27
N MET A 406 -11.89 -18.67 24.58
CA MET A 406 -11.08 -19.70 25.23
C MET A 406 -11.93 -20.97 25.39
N TYR A 407 -11.40 -22.11 24.98
CA TYR A 407 -12.00 -23.42 25.27
C TYR A 407 -10.95 -24.29 25.93
N GLY A 408 -11.09 -24.62 27.22
CA GLY A 408 -10.30 -25.74 27.78
C GLY A 408 -9.98 -25.69 29.28
N SER A 409 -9.52 -24.56 29.82
CA SER A 409 -9.08 -24.45 31.21
C SER A 409 -10.07 -23.67 32.06
N GLY A 410 -10.15 -23.96 33.36
CA GLY A 410 -11.00 -23.24 34.34
C GLY A 410 -10.32 -22.01 34.96
N GLU A 411 -9.26 -21.52 34.32
CA GLU A 411 -8.41 -20.44 34.84
C GLU A 411 -8.74 -19.11 34.14
N GLN A 412 -8.52 -18.02 34.85
CA GLN A 412 -8.68 -16.67 34.30
C GLN A 412 -7.38 -16.27 33.62
N ILE A 413 -7.45 -15.89 32.34
CA ILE A 413 -6.29 -15.43 31.56
C ILE A 413 -6.50 -13.97 31.19
N GLY A 414 -5.56 -13.13 31.61
CA GLY A 414 -5.43 -11.75 31.18
C GLY A 414 -4.35 -11.58 30.11
N PHE A 415 -4.60 -10.73 29.13
CA PHE A 415 -3.65 -10.35 28.08
C PHE A 415 -4.00 -8.98 27.51
N THR A 416 -3.12 -8.44 26.67
CA THR A 416 -3.35 -7.18 25.96
C THR A 416 -3.59 -7.46 24.47
N VAL A 417 -4.60 -6.80 23.91
CA VAL A 417 -4.85 -6.79 22.47
C VAL A 417 -4.58 -5.39 21.94
N THR A 418 -3.71 -5.29 20.93
CA THR A 418 -3.48 -4.05 20.19
C THR A 418 -4.03 -4.21 18.77
N LEU A 419 -5.02 -3.40 18.41
CA LEU A 419 -5.62 -3.35 17.07
C LEU A 419 -5.20 -2.06 16.36
N THR A 420 -4.55 -2.19 15.20
CA THR A 420 -4.04 -1.08 14.40
C THR A 420 -4.66 -1.14 13.00
N GLU A 421 -5.30 -0.06 12.57
CA GLU A 421 -5.73 0.10 11.17
C GLU A 421 -4.50 0.38 10.29
N LEU A 422 -4.37 -0.34 9.17
CA LEU A 422 -3.22 -0.28 8.26
C LEU A 422 -3.41 0.69 7.09
#